data_AF-A0A962I396-F1
#
_entry.id   AF-A0A962I396-F1
#
_cell.length_a   1.000
_cell.length_b   1.000
_cell.length_c   1.000
_cell.angle_alpha   90.00
_cell.angle_beta   90.00
_cell.angle_gamma   90.00
#
_symmetry.space_group_name_H-M   'P 1'
#
loop_
_entity.id
_entity.type
_entity.pdbx_description
1 polymer ?
#
loop_
_entity_poly.entity_id
_entity_poly.type
_entity_poly.pdbx_seq_one_letter_code
_entity_poly.pdbx_strand_id
1 'polypeptide(L)'
;MARAAFEIGGIRLPPGQRRTIELPLSVMSNHVPVSLPVHVVHGRRQGPTLFLSAAIHGDEITGVEIIRRLLRSRALNRMAGTLLAVPIVNAFGFIGHSRYLPDRRDLNRVFPGS
;
A
#
# COMPACT_ATOMS: atom_id res chain seq x y z
N MET A 1 2.79 -16.39 -24.14
CA MET A 1 1.41 -16.03 -23.76
C MET A 1 1.40 -14.66 -23.10
N ALA A 2 0.47 -13.78 -23.47
CA ALA A 2 0.32 -12.46 -22.84
C ALA A 2 -0.14 -12.62 -21.37
N ARG A 3 0.42 -11.85 -20.45
CA ARG A 3 0.05 -11.89 -19.02
C ARG A 3 -1.36 -11.31 -18.84
N ALA A 4 -2.18 -11.91 -17.98
CA ALA A 4 -3.50 -11.39 -17.63
C ALA A 4 -3.39 -10.09 -16.82
N ALA A 5 -4.43 -9.25 -16.87
CA ALA A 5 -4.53 -8.06 -16.02
C ALA A 5 -4.61 -8.45 -14.53
N PHE A 6 -4.01 -7.63 -13.67
CA PHE A 6 -4.12 -7.75 -12.22
C PHE A 6 -5.33 -6.95 -11.70
N GLU A 7 -6.09 -7.49 -10.77
CA GLU A 7 -7.30 -6.86 -10.25
C GLU A 7 -7.21 -6.61 -8.74
N ILE A 8 -7.53 -5.39 -8.31
CA ILE A 8 -7.57 -5.00 -6.91
C ILE A 8 -8.53 -3.81 -6.74
N GLY A 9 -9.40 -3.86 -5.72
CA GLY A 9 -10.40 -2.81 -5.49
C GLY A 9 -11.34 -2.56 -6.67
N GLY A 10 -11.68 -3.60 -7.43
CA GLY A 10 -12.50 -3.49 -8.65
C GLY A 10 -11.80 -2.84 -9.85
N ILE A 11 -10.52 -2.50 -9.73
CA ILE A 11 -9.73 -1.89 -10.81
C ILE A 11 -8.83 -2.95 -11.44
N ARG A 12 -8.88 -3.05 -12.77
CA ARG A 12 -8.04 -3.94 -13.58
C ARG A 12 -6.83 -3.17 -14.12
N LEU A 13 -5.63 -3.73 -13.96
CA LEU A 13 -4.36 -3.20 -14.44
C LEU A 13 -3.75 -4.14 -15.48
N PRO A 14 -3.73 -3.76 -16.76
CA PRO A 14 -2.99 -4.48 -17.80
C PRO A 14 -1.49 -4.60 -17.51
N PRO A 15 -0.80 -5.62 -18.07
CA PRO A 15 0.64 -5.81 -17.89
C PRO A 15 1.48 -4.58 -18.28
N GLY A 16 2.46 -4.25 -17.45
CA GLY A 16 3.34 -3.09 -17.63
C GLY A 16 2.77 -1.77 -17.10
N GLN A 17 1.58 -1.76 -16.51
CA GLN A 17 1.01 -0.57 -15.92
C GLN A 17 1.44 -0.35 -14.47
N ARG A 18 1.37 0.92 -14.08
CA ARG A 18 1.54 1.39 -12.71
C ARG A 18 0.41 2.34 -12.38
N ARG A 19 -0.21 2.15 -11.21
CA ARG A 19 -1.31 3.01 -10.75
C ARG A 19 -1.34 3.04 -9.22
N THR A 20 -1.75 4.17 -8.65
CA THR A 20 -2.17 4.23 -7.24
C THR A 20 -3.66 3.96 -7.16
N ILE A 21 -4.05 3.04 -6.30
CA ILE A 21 -5.44 2.67 -6.05
C ILE A 21 -5.79 3.04 -4.62
N GLU A 22 -6.85 3.82 -4.47
CA GLU A 22 -7.40 4.20 -3.16
C GLU A 22 -8.38 3.12 -2.72
N LEU A 23 -7.99 2.29 -1.74
CA LEU A 23 -8.90 1.32 -1.13
C LEU A 23 -9.67 1.99 0.00
N PRO A 24 -11.01 1.95 0.02
CA PRO A 24 -11.79 2.54 1.11
C PRO A 24 -11.51 1.79 2.41
N LEU A 25 -11.18 2.51 3.48
CA LEU A 25 -10.97 1.95 4.82
C LEU A 25 -12.13 2.27 5.77
N SER A 26 -12.46 3.55 5.89
CA SER A 26 -13.44 4.03 6.86
C SER A 26 -13.89 5.45 6.54
N VAL A 27 -14.72 6.00 7.41
CA VAL A 27 -15.20 7.39 7.37
C VAL A 27 -14.97 7.98 8.75
N MET A 28 -14.40 9.19 8.81
CA MET A 28 -14.19 9.91 10.05
C MET A 28 -15.51 10.41 10.65
N SER A 29 -15.50 10.81 11.93
CA SER A 29 -16.69 11.36 12.63
C SER A 29 -17.27 12.63 11.99
N ASN A 30 -16.48 13.35 11.19
CA ASN A 30 -16.90 14.49 10.39
C ASN A 30 -17.25 14.12 8.94
N HIS A 31 -17.48 12.83 8.65
CA HIS A 31 -17.83 12.29 7.33
C HIS A 31 -16.73 12.36 6.26
N VAL A 32 -15.49 12.70 6.63
CA VAL A 32 -14.36 12.66 5.70
C VAL A 32 -13.97 11.20 5.43
N PRO A 33 -13.95 10.73 4.16
CA PRO A 33 -13.55 9.38 3.83
C PRO A 33 -12.05 9.17 4.07
N VAL A 34 -11.69 7.99 4.55
CA VAL A 34 -10.30 7.55 4.72
C VAL A 34 -10.04 6.39 3.79
N SER A 35 -9.04 6.54 2.93
CA SER A 35 -8.58 5.51 2.01
C SER A 35 -7.16 5.07 2.33
N LEU A 36 -6.82 3.86 1.88
CA LEU A 36 -5.46 3.32 1.86
C LEU A 36 -4.90 3.44 0.44
N PRO A 37 -3.92 4.32 0.20
CA PRO A 37 -3.25 4.40 -1.10
C PRO A 37 -2.36 3.16 -1.32
N VAL A 38 -2.71 2.34 -2.28
CA VAL A 38 -1.92 1.19 -2.72
C VAL A 38 -1.24 1.51 -4.04
N HIS A 39 0.09 1.61 -4.05
CA HIS A 39 0.85 1.73 -5.28
C HIS A 39 1.02 0.35 -5.91
N VAL A 40 0.35 0.13 -7.04
CA VAL A 40 0.42 -1.11 -7.79
C VAL A 40 1.37 -0.94 -8.97
N VAL A 41 2.37 -1.80 -9.04
CA VAL A 41 3.26 -1.94 -10.20
C VAL A 41 3.09 -3.34 -10.76
N HIS A 42 2.45 -3.45 -11.91
CA HIS A 42 2.18 -4.73 -12.55
C HIS A 42 3.16 -4.98 -13.69
N GLY A 43 4.15 -5.85 -13.49
CA GLY A 43 5.19 -6.14 -14.48
C GLY A 43 4.67 -6.81 -15.75
N ARG A 44 5.41 -6.68 -16.85
CA ARG A 44 5.03 -7.31 -18.15
C ARG A 44 5.17 -8.84 -18.14
N ARG A 45 6.09 -9.36 -17.34
CA ARG A 45 6.43 -10.80 -17.26
C ARG A 45 5.73 -11.45 -16.08
N GLN A 46 5.31 -12.71 -16.23
CA GLN A 46 4.75 -13.49 -15.13
C GLN A 46 5.75 -13.62 -13.97
N GLY A 47 5.23 -13.66 -12.75
CA GLY A 47 6.02 -13.73 -11.52
C GLY A 47 5.12 -13.55 -10.29
N PRO A 48 5.67 -13.62 -9.08
CA PRO A 48 4.91 -13.56 -7.84
C PRO A 48 4.30 -12.17 -7.60
N THR A 49 3.31 -12.12 -6.71
CA THR A 49 2.83 -10.86 -6.14
C THR A 49 3.51 -10.62 -4.80
N LEU A 50 4.19 -9.49 -4.65
CA LEU A 50 4.80 -9.06 -3.40
C LEU A 50 3.98 -7.90 -2.81
N PHE A 51 3.59 -8.03 -1.54
CA PHE A 51 3.06 -6.94 -0.75
C PHE A 51 4.17 -6.36 0.13
N LEU A 52 4.35 -5.05 0.06
CA LEU A 52 5.36 -4.31 0.81
C LEU A 52 4.69 -3.15 1.53
N SER A 53 4.75 -3.15 2.85
CA SER A 53 4.12 -2.14 3.69
C SER A 53 5.09 -1.51 4.69
N ALA A 54 4.80 -0.28 5.11
CA ALA A 54 5.50 0.38 6.20
C ALA A 54 4.54 1.27 7.02
N ALA A 55 5.08 1.86 8.08
CA ALA A 55 4.35 2.68 9.05
C ALA A 55 3.04 2.03 9.51
N ILE A 56 3.15 0.79 10.00
CA ILE A 56 2.10 0.17 10.82
C ILE A 56 2.02 0.94 12.16
N HIS A 57 3.17 1.31 12.70
CA HIS A 57 3.30 2.38 13.68
C HIS A 57 3.63 3.69 12.96
N GLY A 58 2.95 4.77 13.30
CA GLY A 58 3.04 6.03 12.58
C GLY A 58 4.35 6.81 12.77
N ASP A 59 5.11 6.47 13.81
CA ASP A 59 6.41 7.05 14.16
C ASP A 59 7.60 6.32 13.50
N GLU A 60 7.36 5.25 12.73
CA GLU A 60 8.39 4.45 12.05
C GLU A 60 8.62 4.87 10.58
N ILE A 61 9.26 6.04 10.38
CA ILE A 61 9.37 6.68 9.06
C ILE A 61 10.37 6.02 8.08
N THR A 62 11.32 5.22 8.58
CA THR A 62 12.39 4.64 7.74
C THR A 62 11.85 3.74 6.62
N GLY A 63 10.86 2.90 6.93
CA GLY A 63 10.22 2.04 5.94
C GLY A 63 9.48 2.84 4.85
N VAL A 64 8.87 3.96 5.24
CA VAL A 64 8.17 4.87 4.32
C VAL A 64 9.13 5.38 3.24
N GLU A 65 10.31 5.86 3.65
CA GLU A 65 11.33 6.38 2.74
C GLU A 65 11.93 5.29 1.84
N ILE A 66 12.16 4.08 2.39
CA ILE A 66 12.64 2.93 1.61
C ILE A 66 11.65 2.60 0.49
N ILE A 67 10.36 2.49 0.82
CA ILE A 67 9.32 2.20 -0.18
C ILE A 67 9.22 3.33 -1.20
N ARG A 68 9.29 4.60 -0.77
CA ARG A 68 9.28 5.75 -1.68
C ARG A 68 10.44 5.71 -2.67
N ARG A 69 11.65 5.35 -2.22
CA ARG A 69 12.83 5.17 -3.09
C ARG A 69 12.67 3.98 -4.04
N LEU A 70 12.20 2.84 -3.54
CA LEU A 70 11.92 1.66 -4.35
C LEU A 70 10.94 2.00 -5.48
N LEU A 71 9.87 2.71 -5.17
CA LEU A 71 8.87 3.16 -6.12
C LEU A 71 9.44 4.12 -7.18
N ARG A 72 10.58 4.77 -6.96
CA ARG A 72 11.26 5.60 -7.98
C ARG A 72 12.36 4.84 -8.74
N SER A 73 12.66 3.60 -8.34
CA SER A 73 13.72 2.80 -8.94
C SER A 73 13.36 2.37 -10.37
N ARG A 74 14.30 2.60 -11.30
CA ARG A 74 14.21 2.08 -12.68
C ARG A 74 14.21 0.55 -12.74
N ALA A 75 14.65 -0.13 -11.68
CA ALA A 75 14.64 -1.60 -11.62
C ALA A 75 13.22 -2.17 -11.76
N LEU A 76 12.19 -1.44 -11.29
CA LEU A 76 10.79 -1.86 -11.39
C LEU A 76 10.31 -1.99 -12.84
N ASN A 77 10.90 -1.25 -13.78
CA ASN A 77 10.55 -1.34 -15.21
C ASN A 77 10.87 -2.73 -15.80
N ARG A 78 11.80 -3.47 -15.18
CA ARG A 78 12.21 -4.81 -15.60
C ARG A 78 11.65 -5.90 -14.69
N MET A 79 10.80 -5.59 -13.73
CA MET A 79 10.26 -6.56 -12.77
C MET A 79 9.41 -7.65 -13.46
N ALA A 80 9.46 -8.86 -12.91
CA ALA A 80 8.53 -9.95 -13.19
C ALA A 80 7.61 -10.12 -11.97
N GLY A 81 6.29 -10.21 -12.19
CA GLY A 81 5.33 -10.24 -11.09
C GLY A 81 4.65 -8.89 -10.80
N THR A 82 4.01 -8.77 -9.65
CA THR A 82 3.26 -7.57 -9.23
C THR A 82 3.80 -7.08 -7.89
N LEU A 83 4.00 -5.78 -7.73
CA LEU A 83 4.32 -5.15 -6.45
C LEU A 83 3.10 -4.35 -5.99
N LEU A 84 2.64 -4.62 -4.78
CA LEU A 84 1.68 -3.82 -4.03
C LEU A 84 2.45 -3.12 -2.92
N ALA A 85 2.61 -1.80 -3.03
CA ALA A 85 3.37 -1.03 -2.06
C ALA A 85 2.48 -0.03 -1.32
N VAL A 86 2.49 -0.11 0.01
CA VAL A 86 1.72 0.76 0.91
C VAL A 86 2.70 1.40 1.91
N PRO A 87 3.25 2.59 1.58
CA PRO A 87 4.23 3.24 2.43
C PRO A 87 3.71 3.57 3.82
N ILE A 88 2.43 3.93 3.93
CA ILE A 88 1.80 4.33 5.18
C ILE A 88 0.53 3.50 5.37
N VAL A 89 0.56 2.56 6.31
CA VAL A 89 -0.60 1.75 6.68
C VAL A 89 -1.46 2.49 7.72
N ASN A 90 -0.84 2.99 8.79
CA ASN A 90 -1.53 3.75 9.83
C ASN A 90 -1.46 5.25 9.54
N ALA A 91 -2.32 5.73 8.64
CA ALA A 91 -2.37 7.16 8.27
C ALA A 91 -2.61 8.08 9.49
N PHE A 92 -3.47 7.66 10.43
CA PHE A 92 -3.75 8.43 11.64
C PHE A 92 -2.52 8.57 12.54
N GLY A 93 -1.87 7.45 12.85
CA GLY A 93 -0.63 7.45 13.63
C GLY A 93 0.45 8.24 12.94
N PHE A 94 0.57 8.14 11.61
CA PHE A 94 1.60 8.86 10.85
C PHE A 94 1.42 10.38 10.93
N ILE A 95 0.20 10.88 10.77
CA ILE A 95 -0.13 12.31 10.93
C ILE A 95 0.12 12.76 12.38
N GLY A 96 -0.22 11.91 13.36
CA GLY A 96 -0.06 12.19 14.78
C GLY A 96 1.31 11.88 15.36
N HIS A 97 2.30 11.47 14.54
CA HIS A 97 3.60 10.96 14.99
C HIS A 97 3.50 9.96 16.15
N SER A 98 2.54 9.04 16.05
CA SER A 98 2.19 8.11 17.10
C SER A 98 2.24 6.68 16.62
N ARG A 99 2.69 5.80 17.52
CA ARG A 99 2.60 4.35 17.37
C ARG A 99 1.16 3.86 17.18
N TYR A 100 0.20 4.50 17.85
CA TYR A 100 -1.15 3.97 18.03
C TYR A 100 -2.16 4.55 17.05
N LEU A 101 -3.31 3.89 16.94
CA LEU A 101 -4.53 4.46 16.36
C LEU A 101 -5.14 5.51 17.31
N PRO A 102 -6.10 6.35 16.85
CA PRO A 102 -6.74 7.36 17.70
C PRO A 102 -7.42 6.80 18.96
N ASP A 103 -7.87 5.54 18.91
CA ASP A 103 -8.46 4.81 20.04
C ASP A 103 -7.41 4.08 20.91
N ARG A 104 -6.13 4.41 20.74
CA ARG A 104 -4.96 3.85 21.43
C ARG A 104 -4.66 2.37 21.13
N ARG A 105 -5.36 1.74 20.18
CA ARG A 105 -4.99 0.38 19.75
C ARG A 105 -3.66 0.39 19.01
N ASP A 106 -2.85 -0.63 19.27
CA ASP A 106 -1.68 -0.95 18.45
C ASP A 106 -2.16 -1.76 17.24
N LEU A 107 -2.04 -1.20 16.04
CA LEU A 107 -2.49 -1.85 14.80
C LEU A 107 -1.82 -3.21 14.59
N ASN A 108 -0.57 -3.38 15.03
CA ASN A 108 0.17 -4.64 14.90
C ASN A 108 -0.28 -5.72 15.91
N ARG A 109 -1.26 -5.44 16.75
CA ARG A 109 -1.81 -6.36 17.76
C ARG A 109 -3.27 -6.75 17.50
N VAL A 110 -3.87 -6.19 16.45
CA VAL A 110 -5.29 -6.42 16.13
C VAL A 110 -5.50 -7.17 14.83
N PHE A 111 -4.44 -7.69 14.20
CA PHE A 111 -4.58 -8.65 13.10
C PHE A 111 -5.20 -9.97 13.61
N PRO A 112 -6.08 -10.63 12.84
CA PRO A 112 -6.52 -10.32 11.46
C PRO A 112 -7.62 -9.25 11.35
N GLY A 113 -8.03 -8.65 12.48
CA GLY A 113 -9.20 -7.79 12.59
C GLY A 113 -10.41 -8.56 13.12
N SER A 114 -11.52 -7.84 13.25
CA SER A 114 -12.84 -8.37 13.63
C SER A 114 -13.86 -8.01 12.56
#